data_AF-A0A7W8ZXZ0-F1
#
_entry.id   AF-A0A7W8ZXZ0-F1
#
_cell.length_a   1.000
_cell.length_b   1.000
_cell.length_c   1.000
_cell.angle_alpha   90.00
_cell.angle_beta   90.00
_cell.angle_gamma   90.00
#
_symmetry.space_group_name_H-M   'P 1'
#
loop_
_entity.id
_entity.type
_entity.pdbx_description
1 polymer ?
#
loop_
_entity_poly.entity_id
_entity_poly.type
_entity_poly.pdbx_seq_one_letter_code
_entity_poly.pdbx_strand_id
1 'polypeptide(L)' 'MATLTFDYADSMAVLGPLSFDRDPHSFDLCARHAARTAAPQGWQLVRHRVFGDASAEESTD' A
#
# COMPACT_ATOMS: atom_id res chain seq x y z
N MET A 1 2.08 2.15 8.00
CA MET A 1 2.45 0.74 7.73
C MET A 1 1.46 0.19 6.69
N ALA A 2 1.80 -0.84 5.93
CA ALA A 2 0.97 -1.34 4.82
C ALA A 2 1.20 -2.83 4.56
N THR A 3 0.27 -3.51 3.91
CA THR A 3 0.46 -4.88 3.38
C THR A 3 0.58 -4.83 1.86
N LEU A 4 1.56 -5.54 1.32
CA LEU A 4 1.82 -5.72 -0.10
C LEU A 4 1.26 -7.07 -0.57
N THR A 5 0.44 -7.04 -1.62
CA THR A 5 -0.06 -8.23 -2.32
C THR A 5 0.26 -8.14 -3.80
N PHE A 6 0.33 -9.30 -4.47
CA PHE A 6 0.60 -9.40 -5.89
C PHE A 6 -0.53 -10.14 -6.60
N ASP A 7 -0.98 -9.58 -7.71
CA ASP A 7 -1.76 -10.29 -8.73
C ASP A 7 -0.84 -10.53 -9.93
N TYR A 8 -0.42 -11.77 -10.10
CA TYR A 8 0.49 -12.14 -11.18
C TYR A 8 -0.22 -12.22 -12.53
N ALA A 9 -1.51 -12.53 -12.57
CA ALA A 9 -2.25 -12.67 -13.82
C ALA A 9 -2.40 -11.30 -14.50
N ASP A 10 -2.68 -10.27 -13.71
CA ASP A 10 -2.81 -8.89 -14.18
C ASP A 10 -1.52 -8.07 -14.08
N SER A 11 -0.41 -8.69 -13.67
CA SER A 11 0.89 -8.00 -13.45
C SER A 11 0.73 -6.76 -12.57
N MET A 12 0.10 -6.93 -11.41
CA MET A 12 -0.23 -5.87 -10.48
C MET A 12 0.31 -6.14 -9.08
N ALA A 13 0.78 -5.08 -8.42
CA ALA A 13 1.08 -5.07 -7.00
C ALA A 13 0.18 -4.06 -6.29
N VAL A 14 -0.35 -4.42 -5.13
CA VAL A 14 -1.24 -3.56 -4.35
C VAL A 14 -0.62 -3.31 -2.98
N LEU A 15 -0.49 -2.04 -2.61
CA LEU A 15 -0.16 -1.61 -1.25
C LEU A 15 -1.44 -1.13 -0.57
N GLY A 16 -1.95 -1.95 0.34
CA GLY A 16 -3.14 -1.70 1.13
C GLY A 16 -2.83 -1.30 2.58
N PRO A 17 -3.86 -0.97 3.37
CA PRO A 17 -3.74 -0.91 4.83
C PRO A 17 -3.10 -2.19 5.38
N LEU A 18 -2.49 -2.11 6.56
CA LEU A 18 -1.94 -3.29 7.21
C LEU A 18 -3.07 -4.30 7.48
N SER A 19 -2.91 -5.53 6.98
CA SER A 19 -3.86 -6.62 7.17
C SER A 19 -3.97 -7.00 8.64
N PHE A 20 -5.18 -7.35 9.08
CA PHE A 20 -5.40 -7.93 10.41
C PHE A 20 -5.01 -9.41 10.47
N ASP A 21 -5.18 -10.10 9.34
CA ASP A 21 -4.86 -11.52 9.20
C ASP A 21 -3.46 -11.71 8.60
N ARG A 22 -2.77 -12.74 9.08
CA ARG A 22 -1.50 -13.16 8.49
C ARG A 22 -1.77 -14.05 7.29
N ASP A 23 -1.40 -13.56 6.11
CA ASP A 23 -1.47 -14.32 4.87
C ASP A 23 -0.05 -14.66 4.37
N PRO A 24 0.25 -15.95 4.07
CA PRO A 24 1.58 -16.40 3.65
C PRO A 24 2.02 -15.89 2.27
N HIS A 25 1.09 -15.37 1.46
CA HIS A 25 1.31 -14.78 0.14
C HIS A 25 1.30 -13.24 0.16
N SER A 26 1.29 -12.64 1.36
CA SER A 26 1.36 -11.19 1.56
C SER A 26 2.62 -10.79 2.31
N PHE A 27 2.99 -9.50 2.19
CA PHE A 27 4.13 -8.95 2.91
C PHE A 27 3.76 -7.68 3.67
N ASP A 28 3.92 -7.71 4.99
CA ASP A 28 3.76 -6.51 5.81
C ASP A 28 4.99 -5.62 5.75
N LEU A 29 4.77 -4.37 5.39
CA LEU A 29 5.81 -3.37 5.20
C LEU A 29 5.71 -2.28 6.27
N CYS A 30 6.86 -1.99 6.88
CA CYS A 30 6.99 -0.79 7.70
C CYS A 30 6.80 0.48 6.85
N ALA A 31 6.54 1.63 7.48
CA ALA A 31 6.26 2.89 6.78
C ALA A 31 7.34 3.25 5.73
N ARG A 32 8.61 3.04 6.07
CA ARG A 32 9.74 3.28 5.16
C ARG A 32 9.73 2.37 3.94
N HIS A 33 9.46 1.08 4.11
CA HIS A 33 9.41 0.16 2.98
C HIS A 33 8.18 0.44 2.12
N ALA A 34 7.00 0.64 2.72
CA ALA A 34 5.79 1.01 1.99
C ALA A 34 5.98 2.25 1.10
N ALA A 35 6.69 3.28 1.58
CA ALA A 35 6.96 4.50 0.82
C ALA A 35 7.94 4.30 -0.35
N ARG A 36 8.86 3.34 -0.25
CA ARG A 36 9.96 3.13 -1.23
C ARG A 36 9.73 1.96 -2.16
N THR A 37 8.80 1.06 -1.85
CA THR A 37 8.50 -0.10 -2.68
C THR A 37 8.02 0.35 -4.06
N ALA A 38 8.53 -0.31 -5.10
CA ALA A 38 8.07 -0.19 -6.47
C ALA A 38 7.60 -1.56 -6.96
N ALA A 39 6.72 -1.58 -7.95
CA ALA A 39 6.35 -2.81 -8.64
C ALA A 39 7.47 -3.25 -9.61
N PRO A 40 7.51 -4.52 -10.04
CA PRO A 40 8.38 -4.98 -11.12
C PRO A 40 8.19 -4.16 -12.41
N GLN A 41 9.17 -4.23 -13.31
CA GLN A 41 9.10 -3.52 -14.59
C GLN A 41 7.89 -4.00 -15.40
N GLY A 42 7.08 -3.05 -15.89
CA GLY A 42 5.87 -3.35 -16.65
C GLY A 42 4.64 -3.73 -15.80
N TRP A 43 4.77 -3.73 -14.47
CA TRP A 43 3.65 -3.99 -13.56
C TRP A 43 2.99 -2.70 -13.09
N GLN A 44 1.69 -2.79 -12.79
CA GLN A 44 0.94 -1.70 -12.17
C GLN A 44 1.14 -1.73 -10.64
N LEU A 45 1.40 -0.58 -10.03
CA LEU A 45 1.39 -0.42 -8.58
C LEU A 45 0.17 0.39 -8.13
N VAL A 46 -0.74 -0.24 -7.39
CA VAL A 46 -1.90 0.43 -6.78
C VAL A 46 -1.58 0.72 -5.32
N ARG A 47 -1.86 1.96 -4.87
CA ARG A 47 -1.66 2.37 -3.48
C ARG A 47 -2.98 2.84 -2.90
N HIS A 48 -3.56 2.07 -1.98
CA HIS A 48 -4.69 2.53 -1.19
C HIS A 48 -4.17 3.46 -0.11
N ARG A 49 -4.50 4.76 -0.20
CA ARG A 49 -4.31 5.66 0.92
C ARG A 49 -5.38 5.33 1.96
N VAL A 50 -4.96 5.04 3.18
CA VAL A 50 -5.88 5.08 4.32
C VAL A 50 -6.35 6.52 4.42
N PHE A 51 -7.65 6.76 4.30
CA PHE A 51 -8.25 8.06 4.63
C PHE A 51 -8.09 8.28 6.14
N GLY A 52 -6.92 8.76 6.56
CA GLY A 52 -6.58 9.06 7.95
C GLY A 52 -5.77 10.35 8.12
N ASP A 53 -5.20 10.88 7.04
CA ASP A 53 -4.36 12.09 7.08
C ASP A 53 -4.92 13.23 6.21
N ALA A 54 -6.18 13.17 5.79
CA ALA A 54 -6.82 14.15 4.90
C ALA A 54 -7.78 15.12 5.61
N SER A 55 -7.72 15.24 6.95
CA SER A 55 -8.61 16.11 7.73
C SER A 55 -7.91 17.21 8.53
N ALA A 56 -6.64 17.52 8.28
CA ALA A 56 -5.89 18.50 9.09
C ALA A 56 -5.51 19.81 8.40
N GLU A 57 -5.91 20.05 7.15
CA GLU A 57 -5.60 21.31 6.44
C GLU A 57 -6.81 21.85 5.67
N GLU A 58 -7.91 22.15 6.37
CA GLU A 58 -8.87 23.17 5.91
C GLU A 58 -9.62 23.78 7.11
N SER A 59 -8.92 24.63 7.85
CA SER A 59 -9.48 25.61 8.80
C SER A 59 -8.39 26.65 9.07
N THR A 60 -8.10 27.48 8.05
CA THR A 60 -7.43 28.77 8.25
C THR A 60 -8.52 29.81 8.36
N ASP A 61 -8.75 30.26 9.59
CA ASP A 61 -9.30 31.58 9.91
C ASP A 61 -8.14 32.59 9.93
#